data_AF-A0A133VL45-F1
#
_entry.id   AF-A0A133VL45-F1
#
_cell.length_a   1.000
_cell.length_b   1.000
_cell.length_c   1.000
_cell.angle_alpha   90.00
_cell.angle_beta   90.00
_cell.angle_gamma   90.00
#
_symmetry.space_group_name_H-M   'P 1'
#
loop_
_entity.id
_entity.type
_entity.pdbx_description
1 polymer ?
#
loop_
_entity_poly.entity_id
_entity_poly.type
_entity_poly.pdbx_seq_one_letter_code
_entity_poly.pdbx_strand_id
1 'polypeptide(L)'
;MIGIGYILIGIFSLFVPGFILSFLLFSEPESLDFWERIATSVGLSALIVMLIITILAQPTFSALRFFPLIGSILVFCIASAIILFFRKDSFRTFVDFWKRSG
;
A
#
# COMPACT_ATOMS: atom_id res chain seq x y z
N MET A 1 -11.60 -25.31 -6.89
CA MET A 1 -10.27 -25.02 -6.32
C MET A 1 -10.16 -23.51 -6.19
N ILE A 2 -10.36 -22.96 -4.99
CA ILE A 2 -10.09 -21.53 -4.74
C ILE A 2 -8.57 -21.42 -4.80
N GLY A 3 -8.07 -20.96 -5.94
CA GLY A 3 -6.66 -20.98 -6.28
C GLY A 3 -5.88 -20.10 -5.32
N ILE A 4 -4.77 -20.63 -4.81
CA ILE A 4 -3.79 -19.95 -3.97
C ILE A 4 -3.48 -18.52 -4.47
N GLY A 5 -3.56 -18.28 -5.79
CA GLY A 5 -3.45 -16.95 -6.40
C GLY A 5 -4.37 -15.88 -5.81
N TYR A 6 -5.64 -16.18 -5.49
CA TYR A 6 -6.55 -15.19 -4.91
C TYR A 6 -6.14 -14.79 -3.49
N ILE A 7 -5.59 -15.73 -2.72
CA ILE A 7 -5.10 -15.48 -1.36
C ILE A 7 -3.86 -14.60 -1.44
N LEU A 8 -2.91 -14.92 -2.34
CA LEU A 8 -1.71 -14.13 -2.55
C LEU A 8 -2.04 -12.71 -3.02
N ILE A 9 -2.99 -12.55 -3.95
CA ILE A 9 -3.45 -11.23 -4.41
C ILE A 9 -4.10 -10.43 -3.28
N GLY A 10 -4.88 -11.10 -2.43
CA GLY A 10 -5.48 -10.49 -1.25
C GLY A 10 -4.42 -9.98 -0.27
N ILE A 11 -3.46 -10.83 0.10
CA ILE A 11 -2.36 -10.46 0.99
C ILE A 11 -1.54 -9.31 0.40
N PHE A 12 -1.21 -9.38 -0.89
CA PHE A 12 -0.46 -8.33 -1.58
C PHE A 12 -1.24 -7.01 -1.56
N SER A 13 -2.52 -7.05 -1.90
CA SER A 13 -3.40 -5.86 -1.87
C SER A 13 -3.55 -5.28 -0.47
N LEU A 14 -3.40 -6.09 0.58
CA LEU A 14 -3.56 -5.67 1.96
C LEU A 14 -2.24 -5.24 2.62
N PHE A 15 -1.09 -5.49 2.00
CA PHE A 15 0.20 -5.08 2.57
C PHE A 15 0.88 -3.96 1.77
N VAL A 16 0.91 -4.11 0.45
CA VAL A 16 1.68 -3.25 -0.46
C VAL A 16 1.28 -1.78 -0.45
N PRO A 17 -0.01 -1.39 -0.50
CA PRO A 17 -0.36 0.03 -0.52
C PRO A 17 0.07 0.74 0.77
N GLY A 18 -0.11 0.09 1.93
CA GLY A 18 0.35 0.64 3.20
C GLY A 18 1.87 0.62 3.35
N PHE A 19 2.55 -0.36 2.77
CA PHE A 19 4.01 -0.41 2.77
C PHE A 19 4.59 0.78 2.00
N ILE A 20 4.15 1.02 0.76
CA ILE A 20 4.60 2.16 -0.06
C ILE A 20 4.29 3.50 0.63
N LEU A 21 3.08 3.65 1.17
CA LEU A 21 2.71 4.84 1.91
C LEU A 21 3.55 5.05 3.17
N SER A 22 4.01 4.00 3.84
CA SER A 22 4.88 4.16 5.01
C SER A 22 6.17 4.93 4.64
N PHE A 23 6.71 4.73 3.43
CA PHE A 23 7.86 5.50 2.94
C PHE A 23 7.49 6.92 2.54
N LEU A 24 6.25 7.13 2.10
CA LEU A 24 5.78 8.43 1.62
C LEU A 24 5.39 9.38 2.76
N LEU A 25 4.81 8.83 3.82
CA LEU A 25 4.39 9.57 5.02
C LEU A 25 5.52 9.65 6.05
N PHE A 26 6.24 8.55 6.26
CA PHE A 26 7.36 8.45 7.20
C PHE A 26 8.66 8.34 6.39
N SER A 27 9.02 9.46 5.75
CA SER A 27 10.20 9.56 4.89
C SER A 27 11.50 9.80 5.67
N GLU A 28 11.43 10.07 6.98
CA GLU A 28 12.63 10.35 7.76
C GLU A 28 13.34 9.05 8.17
N PRO A 29 14.68 8.98 8.09
CA PRO A 29 15.45 7.74 8.31
C PRO A 29 15.40 7.20 9.75
N GLU A 30 15.00 8.03 10.73
CA GLU A 30 14.79 7.63 12.13
C GLU A 30 13.29 7.55 12.51
N SER A 31 12.38 7.67 11.54
CA SER A 31 10.94 7.74 11.86
C SER A 31 10.33 6.41 12.28
N LEU A 32 10.81 5.28 11.74
CA LEU A 32 10.27 3.95 12.01
C LEU A 32 11.36 2.87 11.92
N ASP A 33 11.49 2.05 12.96
CA ASP A 33 12.26 0.81 12.91
C ASP A 33 11.62 -0.22 11.97
N PHE A 34 12.37 -1.26 11.59
CA PHE A 34 11.89 -2.29 10.65
C PHE A 34 10.52 -2.87 11.07
N TRP A 35 10.39 -3.31 12.31
CA TRP A 35 9.14 -3.89 12.83
C TRP A 35 8.01 -2.87 12.95
N GLU A 36 8.33 -1.65 13.37
CA GLU A 36 7.36 -0.55 13.43
C GLU A 36 6.83 -0.19 12.04
N ARG A 37 7.69 -0.27 11.03
CA ARG A 37 7.31 -0.03 9.65
C ARG A 37 6.39 -1.10 9.11
N ILE A 38 6.66 -2.37 9.43
CA ILE A 38 5.76 -3.48 9.09
C ILE A 38 4.40 -3.26 9.78
N ALA A 39 4.38 -3.00 11.08
CA ALA A 39 3.15 -2.75 11.82
C ALA A 39 2.36 -1.54 11.25
N THR A 40 3.06 -0.43 11.00
CA THR A 40 2.50 0.78 10.39
C THR A 40 1.94 0.48 9.02
N SER A 41 2.66 -0.26 8.18
CA SER A 41 2.19 -0.61 6.83
C SER A 41 0.89 -1.41 6.85
N VAL A 42 0.70 -2.31 7.81
CA VAL A 42 -0.56 -3.06 7.98
C VAL A 42 -1.70 -2.13 8.37
N GLY A 43 -1.49 -1.25 9.36
CA GLY A 43 -2.50 -0.27 9.79
C GLY A 43 -2.87 0.70 8.68
N LEU A 44 -1.87 1.23 7.98
CA LEU A 44 -2.04 2.20 6.90
C LEU A 44 -2.73 1.59 5.70
N SER A 45 -2.43 0.34 5.38
CA SER A 45 -3.13 -0.39 4.33
C SER A 45 -4.60 -0.64 4.69
N ALA A 46 -4.90 -1.03 5.93
CA ALA A 46 -6.28 -1.20 6.38
C ALA A 46 -7.09 0.11 6.22
N LEU A 47 -6.50 1.25 6.57
CA LEU A 47 -7.11 2.57 6.37
C LEU A 47 -7.38 2.87 4.89
N ILE A 48 -6.41 2.60 4.00
CA ILE A 48 -6.57 2.82 2.56
C ILE A 48 -7.60 1.88 1.95
N VAL A 49 -7.58 0.60 2.30
CA VAL A 49 -8.57 -0.36 1.83
C VAL A 49 -9.97 0.09 2.28
N MET A 50 -10.13 0.54 3.52
CA MET A 50 -11.40 1.07 4.02
C MET A 50 -11.85 2.32 3.26
N LEU A 51 -10.92 3.23 2.96
CA LEU A 51 -11.18 4.42 2.15
C LEU A 51 -11.66 4.04 0.74
N ILE A 52 -10.95 3.12 0.07
CA ILE A 52 -11.28 2.65 -1.27
C ILE A 52 -12.66 1.97 -1.28
N ILE A 53 -12.93 1.10 -0.30
CA ILE A 53 -14.25 0.45 -0.15
C ILE A 53 -15.33 1.52 0.04
N THR A 54 -15.10 2.52 0.89
CA THR A 54 -16.08 3.60 1.15
C THR A 54 -16.39 4.37 -0.13
N ILE A 55 -15.38 4.67 -0.96
CA ILE A 55 -15.56 5.33 -2.26
C ILE A 55 -16.33 4.43 -3.23
N LEU A 56 -16.00 3.14 -3.29
CA LEU A 56 -16.66 2.17 -4.18
C LEU A 56 -18.07 1.76 -3.72
N ALA A 57 -18.37 1.92 -2.43
CA ALA A 57 -19.68 1.61 -1.85
C ALA A 57 -20.76 2.62 -2.29
N GLN A 58 -20.39 3.71 -2.96
CA GLN A 58 -21.36 4.66 -3.49
C GLN A 58 -22.24 4.01 -4.58
N PRO A 59 -23.57 4.26 -4.56
CA PRO A 59 -24.54 3.56 -5.40
C PRO A 59 -24.29 3.71 -6.91
N THR A 60 -23.62 4.79 -7.32
CA THR A 60 -23.21 5.04 -8.71
C THR A 60 -22.22 4.01 -9.25
N PHE A 61 -21.37 3.42 -8.41
CA PHE A 61 -20.28 2.58 -8.90
C PHE A 61 -20.62 1.07 -8.94
N SER A 62 -21.71 0.61 -8.33
CA SER A 62 -22.05 -0.83 -8.23
C SER A 62 -20.86 -1.73 -7.85
N ALA A 63 -19.90 -1.17 -7.11
CA ALA A 63 -18.52 -1.64 -7.09
C ALA A 63 -18.12 -2.38 -5.81
N LEU A 64 -19.09 -2.99 -5.12
CA LEU A 64 -18.80 -4.03 -4.14
C LEU A 64 -18.47 -5.39 -4.82
N ARG A 65 -17.79 -5.33 -5.97
CA ARG A 65 -17.26 -6.49 -6.70
C ARG A 65 -15.75 -6.55 -6.45
N PHE A 66 -15.19 -7.75 -6.48
CA PHE A 66 -13.76 -7.98 -6.23
C PHE A 66 -12.84 -7.28 -7.25
N PHE A 67 -13.26 -7.23 -8.53
CA PHE A 67 -12.50 -6.61 -9.62
C PHE A 67 -12.26 -5.09 -9.46
N PRO A 68 -13.29 -4.24 -9.24
CA PRO A 68 -13.08 -2.80 -9.07
C PRO A 68 -12.29 -2.46 -7.81
N LEU A 69 -12.39 -3.26 -6.75
CA LEU A 69 -11.57 -3.10 -5.54
C LEU A 69 -10.09 -3.29 -5.86
N ILE A 70 -9.72 -4.41 -6.51
CA ILE A 70 -8.34 -4.69 -6.91
C ILE A 70 -7.83 -3.61 -7.87
N GLY A 71 -8.64 -3.22 -8.85
CA GLY A 71 -8.28 -2.16 -9.80
C GLY A 71 -7.93 -0.85 -9.09
N SER A 72 -8.75 -0.44 -8.12
CA SER A 72 -8.51 0.77 -7.34
C SER A 72 -7.24 0.68 -6.48
N ILE A 73 -6.98 -0.48 -5.86
CA ILE A 73 -5.76 -0.71 -5.07
C ILE A 73 -4.52 -0.65 -5.97
N LEU A 74 -4.58 -1.25 -7.16
CA LEU A 74 -3.50 -1.20 -8.14
C LEU A 74 -3.21 0.24 -8.59
N VAL A 75 -4.25 0.99 -8.94
CA VAL A 75 -4.12 2.42 -9.31
C VAL A 75 -3.50 3.21 -8.16
N PHE A 76 -3.94 2.96 -6.92
CA PHE A 76 -3.40 3.61 -5.73
C PHE A 76 -1.91 3.28 -5.51
N CYS A 77 -1.51 2.01 -5.68
CA CYS A 77 -0.12 1.59 -5.57
C CYS A 77 0.75 2.26 -6.64
N ILE A 78 0.29 2.28 -7.90
CA ILE A 78 1.01 2.93 -9.01
C ILE A 78 1.16 4.42 -8.74
N ALA A 79 0.09 5.10 -8.34
CA ALA A 79 0.14 6.52 -8.01
C ALA A 79 1.11 6.79 -6.86
N SER A 80 1.05 6.00 -5.79
CA SER A 80 1.94 6.15 -4.63
C SER A 80 3.41 5.87 -4.97
N ALA A 81 3.69 4.88 -5.82
CA ALA A 81 5.02 4.56 -6.29
C ALA A 81 5.59 5.69 -7.17
N ILE A 82 4.76 6.28 -8.04
CA ILE A 82 5.14 7.45 -8.83
C ILE A 82 5.49 8.62 -7.90
N ILE A 83 4.63 8.94 -6.94
CA ILE A 83 4.88 10.04 -6.00
C ILE A 83 6.15 9.78 -5.18
N LEU A 84 6.38 8.54 -4.75
CA LEU A 84 7.60 8.13 -4.04
C LEU A 84 8.84 8.36 -4.90
N PHE A 85 8.78 8.01 -6.19
CA PHE A 85 9.88 8.23 -7.13
C PHE A 85 10.16 9.73 -7.36
N PHE A 86 9.12 10.56 -7.43
CA PHE A 86 9.28 12.02 -7.57
C PHE A 86 9.78 12.69 -6.28
N ARG A 87 9.44 12.15 -5.10
CA ARG A 87 9.91 12.66 -3.80
C ARG A 87 11.28 12.06 -3.44
N LYS A 88 12.34 12.79 -3.77
CA LYS A 88 13.74 12.38 -3.55
C LYS A 88 14.02 11.90 -2.11
N ASP A 89 13.44 12.54 -1.10
CA ASP A 89 13.65 12.18 0.31
C ASP A 89 13.02 10.81 0.63
N SER A 90 11.78 10.59 0.20
CA SER A 90 11.08 9.30 0.35
C SER A 90 11.78 8.18 -0.43
N PHE A 91 12.28 8.47 -1.63
CA PHE A 91 13.02 7.51 -2.44
C PHE A 91 14.36 7.11 -1.80
N ARG A 92 15.11 8.08 -1.23
CA ARG A 92 16.36 7.78 -0.51
C ARG A 92 16.11 6.84 0.67
N THR A 93 15.10 7.12 1.48
CA THR A 93 14.72 6.27 2.61
C THR A 93 14.28 4.87 2.18
N PHE A 94 13.65 4.74 1.01
CA PHE A 94 13.35 3.43 0.42
C PHE A 94 14.61 2.65 0.06
N VAL A 95 15.56 3.29 -0.63
CA VAL A 95 16.82 2.67 -1.01
C VAL A 95 17.68 2.31 0.22
N ASP A 96 17.74 3.18 1.21
CA ASP A 96 18.55 2.97 2.42
C ASP A 96 17.99 1.84 3.29
N PHE A 97 16.65 1.71 3.38
CA PHE A 97 16.01 0.56 4.00
C PHE A 97 16.46 -0.76 3.34
N TRP A 98 16.43 -0.82 2.01
CA TRP A 98 16.84 -2.02 1.27
C TRP A 98 18.32 -2.35 1.49
N LYS A 99 19.19 -1.33 1.55
CA LYS A 99 20.62 -1.51 1.85
C LYS A 99 20.91 -1.98 3.28
N ARG A 100 20.07 -1.62 4.26
CA ARG A 100 20.21 -2.06 5.65
C ARG A 100 19.71 -3.48 5.90
N SER A 101 18.86 -4.01 5.02
CA SER A 101 18.23 -5.33 5.16
C SER A 101 18.93 -6.46 4.40
N GLY A 102 19.99 -6.18 3.62
CA GLY A 102 20.81 -7.16 2.91
C GLY A 102 22.23 -7.18 3.43
#